data_AF-J9G3P1-F1
#
_entry.id   AF-J9G3P1-F1
#
_cell.length_a   1.000
_cell.length_b   1.000
_cell.length_c   1.000
_cell.angle_alpha   90.00
_cell.angle_beta   90.00
_cell.angle_gamma   90.00
#
_symmetry.space_group_name_H-M   'P 1'
#
loop_
_entity.id
_entity.type
_entity.pdbx_description
1 polymer ?
#
loop_
_entity_poly.entity_id
_entity_poly.type
_entity_poly.pdbx_seq_one_letter_code
_entity_poly.pdbx_strand_id
1 'polypeptide(L)' 'MVNRKTIDAKLLSRMFLAGAKNLEAKKEWINELNVFPVPDGDTGTNMTLTIMSAAAEVSALSDPDMETAG' A
#
# COMPACT_ATOMS: atom_id res chain seq x y z
N MET A 1 -10.58 -7.76 -20.97
CA MET A 1 -11.09 -7.55 -19.60
C MET A 1 -10.55 -8.67 -18.73
N VAL A 2 -9.76 -8.38 -17.69
CA VAL A 2 -9.20 -9.45 -16.84
C VAL A 2 -10.29 -9.90 -15.87
N ASN A 3 -10.89 -11.06 -16.10
CA ASN A 3 -11.88 -11.65 -15.19
C ASN A 3 -11.14 -12.26 -14.00
N ARG A 4 -10.93 -11.49 -12.93
CA ARG A 4 -10.26 -11.97 -11.69
C ARG A 4 -11.29 -12.08 -10.57
N LYS A 5 -11.78 -13.29 -10.32
CA LYS A 5 -12.56 -13.64 -9.12
C LYS A 5 -11.67 -13.96 -7.91
N THR A 6 -10.36 -14.02 -8.10
CA THR A 6 -9.38 -14.40 -7.08
C THR A 6 -8.16 -13.48 -7.12
N ILE A 7 -7.51 -13.34 -5.97
CA ILE A 7 -6.24 -12.64 -5.80
C ILE A 7 -5.20 -13.70 -5.42
N ASP A 8 -4.19 -13.89 -6.25
CA ASP A 8 -3.02 -14.71 -5.93
C ASP A 8 -1.92 -13.86 -5.28
N ALA A 9 -0.95 -14.50 -4.63
CA ALA A 9 0.13 -13.81 -3.92
C ALA A 9 0.96 -12.89 -4.82
N LYS A 10 1.14 -13.27 -6.10
CA LYS A 10 1.83 -12.42 -7.10
C LYS A 10 1.03 -11.15 -7.41
N LEU A 11 -0.29 -11.25 -7.50
CA LEU A 11 -1.17 -10.09 -7.66
C LEU A 11 -1.19 -9.24 -6.39
N LEU A 12 -1.25 -9.87 -5.22
CA LEU A 12 -1.22 -9.16 -3.94
C LEU A 12 0.08 -8.36 -3.79
N SER A 13 1.24 -8.96 -4.05
CA SER A 13 2.54 -8.26 -4.04
C SER A 13 2.53 -7.05 -4.99
N ARG A 14 2.05 -7.22 -6.24
CA ARG A 14 1.90 -6.09 -7.17
C ARG A 14 0.94 -5.02 -6.67
N MET A 15 -0.14 -5.39 -5.95
CA MET A 15 -1.07 -4.43 -5.36
C MET A 15 -0.42 -3.61 -4.26
N PHE A 16 0.41 -4.22 -3.40
CA PHE A 16 1.20 -3.49 -2.40
C PHE A 16 2.16 -2.50 -3.03
N LEU A 17 2.95 -2.93 -4.03
CA LEU A 17 3.89 -2.05 -4.74
C LEU A 17 3.18 -0.87 -5.44
N ALA A 18 2.06 -1.16 -6.12
CA ALA A 18 1.27 -0.12 -6.78
C ALA A 18 0.57 0.81 -5.78
N GLY A 19 0.05 0.25 -4.68
CA GLY A 19 -0.57 0.99 -3.59
C GLY A 19 0.41 1.94 -2.92
N ALA A 20 1.62 1.46 -2.60
CA ALA A 20 2.68 2.25 -2.00
C ALA A 20 3.07 3.44 -2.89
N LYS A 21 3.32 3.20 -4.18
CA LYS A 21 3.60 4.27 -5.14
C LYS A 21 2.46 5.29 -5.23
N ASN A 22 1.21 4.83 -5.18
CA ASN A 22 0.04 5.70 -5.26
C ASN A 22 -0.18 6.53 -3.99
N LEU A 23 0.10 5.97 -2.81
CA LEU A 23 0.01 6.68 -1.53
C LEU A 23 1.11 7.73 -1.42
N GLU A 24 2.36 7.39 -1.75
CA GLU A 24 3.47 8.35 -1.81
C GLU A 24 3.15 9.52 -2.74
N ALA A 25 2.68 9.23 -3.96
CA ALA A 25 2.33 10.27 -4.94
C ALA A 25 1.16 11.18 -4.52
N LYS A 26 0.38 10.77 -3.52
CA LYS A 26 -0.79 11.50 -3.00
C LYS A 26 -0.62 11.91 -1.54
N LYS A 27 0.57 11.73 -0.95
CA LYS A 27 0.81 11.89 0.48
C LYS A 27 0.35 13.24 0.99
N GLU A 28 0.78 14.32 0.35
CA GLU A 28 0.41 15.68 0.76
C GLU A 28 -1.08 15.96 0.56
N TRP A 29 -1.67 15.50 -0.55
CA TRP A 29 -3.11 15.62 -0.76
C TRP A 29 -3.91 14.90 0.33
N ILE A 30 -3.45 13.73 0.80
CA ILE A 30 -4.10 12.99 1.88
C ILE A 30 -3.90 13.68 3.23
N ASN A 31 -2.72 14.25 3.50
CA ASN A 31 -2.48 15.08 4.68
C ASN A 31 -3.49 16.24 4.76
N GLU A 32 -3.87 16.82 3.62
CA GLU A 32 -4.85 17.90 3.50
C GLU A 32 -6.32 17.44 3.62
N LEU A 33 -6.63 16.16 3.43
CA LEU A 33 -8.00 15.65 3.49
C LEU A 33 -8.49 15.38 4.90
N ASN A 34 -7.62 14.91 5.81
CA ASN A 34 -8.04 14.50 7.15
C ASN A 34 -8.09 15.69 8.12
N VAL A 35 -9.11 16.53 7.95
CA VAL A 35 -9.29 17.79 8.69
C VAL A 35 -10.22 17.68 9.91
N PHE A 36 -10.45 16.46 10.46
CA PHE A 36 -11.41 16.25 11.55
C PHE A 36 -10.90 15.26 12.63
N PRO A 37 -11.05 15.52 13.94
CA PRO A 37 -11.39 16.79 14.60
C PRO A 37 -10.16 17.72 14.82
N VAL A 38 -8.94 17.23 14.62
CA VAL A 38 -7.69 18.01 14.71
C VAL A 38 -6.82 17.67 13.49
N PRO A 39 -6.51 18.64 12.62
CA PRO A 39 -5.58 18.42 11.51
C PRO A 39 -4.15 18.42 12.04
N ASP A 40 -3.63 17.24 12.36
CA ASP A 40 -2.19 17.02 12.57
C ASP A 40 -1.41 17.00 11.25
N GLY A 41 -2.11 16.88 10.12
CA GLY A 41 -1.54 16.93 8.78
C GLY A 41 -0.61 15.76 8.50
N ASP A 42 -0.75 14.65 9.24
CA ASP A 42 0.18 13.52 9.16
C ASP A 42 -0.45 12.26 8.56
N THR A 43 -1.75 12.28 8.25
CA THR A 43 -2.49 11.07 7.84
C THR A 43 -1.91 10.42 6.60
N GLY A 44 -1.57 11.21 5.58
CA GLY A 44 -0.88 10.73 4.39
C GLY A 44 0.51 10.18 4.71
N THR A 45 1.25 10.84 5.61
CA THR A 45 2.55 10.37 6.10
C THR A 45 2.44 9.01 6.79
N ASN A 46 1.51 8.84 7.73
CA ASN A 46 1.29 7.61 8.48
C ASN A 46 0.89 6.44 7.57
N MET A 47 -0.01 6.69 6.62
CA MET A 47 -0.41 5.68 5.63
C MET A 47 0.76 5.29 4.71
N THR A 48 1.55 6.28 4.27
CA THR A 48 2.69 6.06 3.37
C THR A 48 3.79 5.26 4.06
N LEU A 49 4.14 5.58 5.30
CA LEU A 49 5.12 4.81 6.08
C LEU A 49 4.66 3.36 6.27
N THR A 50 3.38 3.16 6.61
CA THR A 50 2.80 1.83 6.82
C THR A 50 2.87 0.98 5.55
N ILE A 51 2.42 1.51 4.42
CA ILE A 51 2.40 0.74 3.16
C ILE A 51 3.81 0.53 2.59
N MET A 52 4.74 1.47 2.80
CA MET A 52 6.14 1.31 2.35
C MET A 52 6.84 0.19 3.11
N SER A 53 6.56 0.04 4.41
CA SER A 53 7.05 -1.11 5.19
C SER A 53 6.56 -2.43 4.60
N ALA A 54 5.25 -2.55 4.36
CA ALA A 54 4.68 -3.75 3.77
C ALA A 54 5.19 -4.00 2.33
N ALA A 55 5.34 -2.94 1.53
CA ALA A 55 5.87 -3.02 0.17
C ALA A 55 7.32 -3.52 0.14
N ALA A 56 8.15 -3.10 1.11
CA ALA A 56 9.51 -3.58 1.24
C ALA A 56 9.55 -5.09 1.52
N GLU A 57 8.74 -5.58 2.47
CA GLU A 57 8.64 -7.00 2.79
C GLU A 57 8.23 -7.85 1.59
N VAL A 58 7.14 -7.48 0.90
CA VAL A 58 6.68 -8.24 -0.27
C VAL A 58 7.62 -8.15 -1.47
N SER A 59 8.46 -7.10 -1.56
CA SER A 59 9.47 -6.98 -2.62
C SER A 59 10.68 -7.89 -2.40
N ALA A 60 10.92 -8.31 -1.16
CA ALA A 60 11.99 -9.22 -0.79
C ALA A 60 11.64 -10.69 -1.06
N LEU A 61 10.36 -11.01 -1.32
CA LEU A 61 9.91 -12.36 -1.67
C LEU A 61 10.32 -12.72 -3.11
N SER A 62 11.04 -13.81 -3.29
CA SER A 62 11.53 -14.27 -4.61
C SER A 62 10.47 -14.99 -5.44
N ASP A 63 9.60 -15.80 -4.81
CA ASP A 63 8.44 -16.44 -5.43
C ASP A 63 7.27 -16.45 -4.44
N PRO A 64 6.50 -15.35 -4.33
CA PRO A 64 5.48 -15.21 -3.32
C PRO A 64 4.32 -16.18 -3.59
N ASP A 65 3.98 -16.93 -2.54
CA ASP A 65 2.76 -17.71 -2.39
C ASP A 65 1.93 -17.17 -1.20
N MET A 66 0.76 -17.76 -0.96
CA MET A 66 -0.13 -17.25 0.09
C MET A 66 0.35 -17.56 1.52
N GLU A 67 1.30 -18.48 1.70
CA GLU A 67 1.88 -18.80 3.02
C GLU A 67 3.03 -17.84 3.36
N THR A 68 3.82 -17.47 2.35
CA THR A 68 4.99 -16.59 2.47
C THR A 68 4.63 -15.10 2.44
N ALA A 69 3.44 -14.75 1.94
CA ALA A 69 2.97 -13.37 1.84
C ALA A 69 2.04 -12.90 2.99
N GLY A 70 1.75 -13.77 3.97
CA GLY A 70 0.89 -13.47 5.13
C GLY A 70 1.64 -13.51 6.44
#